data_AF-A0A7V8YGA4-F1
#
_entry.id   AF-A0A7V8YGA4-F1
#
_cell.length_a   1.000
_cell.length_b   1.000
_cell.length_c   1.000
_cell.angle_alpha   90.00
_cell.angle_beta   90.00
_cell.angle_gamma   90.00
#
_symmetry.space_group_name_H-M   'P 1'
#
loop_
_entity.id
_entity.type
_entity.pdbx_description
1 polymer ?
#
loop_
_entity_poly.entity_id
_entity_poly.type
_entity_poly.pdbx_seq_one_letter_code
_entity_poly.pdbx_strand_id
1 'polypeptide(L)'
;MRGEPASVGARAYLVGYTGPTEGVFVRTVLIANRGEIAVRIARACRAQGYRAVTVFTDVDADQPHVRAADLAVRIGPPKAYLDADALIGAARRSGADALHPGYGFLS
;
A
#
# COMPACT_ATOMS: atom_id res chain seq x y z
N MET A 1 7.26 -4.73 -39.94
CA MET A 1 7.85 -5.60 -38.92
C MET A 1 8.65 -4.79 -37.92
N ARG A 2 8.05 -4.49 -36.77
CA ARG A 2 8.67 -4.37 -35.44
C ARG A 2 7.50 -4.55 -34.47
N GLY A 3 7.51 -5.66 -33.74
CA GLY A 3 6.34 -6.20 -33.03
C GLY A 3 6.00 -5.42 -31.78
N GLU A 4 4.70 -5.29 -31.53
CA GLU A 4 4.15 -4.92 -30.22
C GLU A 4 4.48 -6.03 -29.20
N PRO A 5 4.87 -5.69 -27.95
CA PRO A 5 4.95 -6.70 -26.91
C PRO A 5 3.55 -7.11 -26.46
N ALA A 6 3.29 -8.41 -26.56
CA ALA A 6 2.06 -9.05 -26.14
C ALA A 6 1.80 -8.90 -24.62
N SER A 7 0.51 -8.78 -24.32
CA SER A 7 -0.14 -8.67 -23.03
C SER A 7 0.32 -9.66 -21.95
N VAL A 8 0.52 -9.18 -20.72
CA VAL A 8 0.34 -9.98 -19.51
C VAL A 8 -0.89 -9.45 -18.78
N GLY A 9 -1.99 -10.20 -18.89
CA GLY A 9 -3.26 -9.86 -18.24
C GLY A 9 -3.18 -10.03 -16.73
N ALA A 10 -3.26 -8.93 -16.00
CA ALA A 10 -3.60 -8.95 -14.58
C ALA A 10 -5.11 -9.19 -14.46
N ARG A 11 -5.52 -10.46 -14.33
CA ARG A 11 -6.90 -10.79 -13.93
C ARG A 11 -7.07 -10.51 -12.44
N ALA A 12 -7.41 -9.27 -12.11
CA ALA A 12 -7.96 -8.94 -10.81
C ALA A 12 -9.41 -9.48 -10.74
N TYR A 13 -9.65 -10.47 -9.89
CA TYR A 13 -11.01 -10.88 -9.53
C TYR A 13 -11.63 -9.80 -8.64
N LEU A 14 -12.41 -8.89 -9.23
CA LEU A 14 -13.31 -7.98 -8.51
C LEU A 14 -14.75 -8.49 -8.70
N VAL A 15 -15.24 -9.28 -7.74
CA VAL A 15 -16.68 -9.55 -7.64
C VAL A 15 -17.33 -8.27 -7.09
N GLY A 16 -18.01 -7.51 -7.96
CA GLY A 16 -18.95 -6.45 -7.54
C GLY A 16 -18.65 -4.99 -7.90
N TYR A 17 -17.60 -4.66 -8.65
CA TYR A 17 -17.34 -3.27 -9.08
C TYR A 17 -17.79 -3.05 -10.54
N THR A 18 -18.80 -2.19 -10.74
CA THR A 18 -19.35 -1.83 -12.07
C THR A 18 -18.81 -0.49 -12.61
N GLY A 19 -17.75 0.05 -12.01
CA GLY A 19 -17.09 1.27 -12.50
C GLY A 19 -16.21 1.02 -13.74
N PRO A 20 -15.74 2.08 -14.40
CA PRO A 20 -14.96 1.97 -15.63
C PRO A 20 -13.73 1.08 -15.43
N THR A 21 -13.62 0.03 -16.26
CA THR A 21 -12.48 -0.90 -16.32
C THR A 21 -11.31 -0.34 -17.13
N GLU A 22 -11.20 0.98 -17.26
CA GLU A 22 -9.93 1.57 -17.68
C GLU A 22 -8.91 1.20 -16.60
N GLY A 23 -7.88 0.44 -16.98
CA GLY A 23 -7.02 -0.27 -16.04
C GLY A 23 -6.59 0.63 -14.89
N VAL A 24 -6.97 0.25 -13.67
CA VAL A 24 -6.47 0.93 -12.47
C VAL A 24 -4.97 0.63 -12.38
N PHE A 25 -4.17 1.56 -12.89
CA PHE A 25 -2.71 1.45 -12.85
C PHE A 25 -2.23 1.75 -11.43
N VAL A 26 -2.12 0.70 -10.62
CA VAL A 26 -1.50 0.80 -9.29
C VAL A 26 0.00 0.98 -9.46
N ARG A 27 0.56 2.07 -8.92
CA ARG A 27 2.01 2.31 -8.89
C ARG A 27 2.52 2.50 -7.48
N THR A 28 1.70 3.10 -6.60
CA THR A 28 2.02 3.35 -5.20
C THR A 28 1.05 2.61 -4.29
N VAL A 29 1.57 1.83 -3.34
CA VAL A 29 0.77 1.08 -2.37
C VAL A 29 1.07 1.58 -0.96
N LEU A 30 0.03 2.00 -0.23
CA LEU A 30 0.12 2.26 1.21
C LEU A 30 -0.11 0.96 1.99
N ILE A 31 0.75 0.70 2.96
CA ILE A 31 0.68 -0.46 3.83
C ILE A 31 0.04 -0.01 5.15
N ALA A 32 -1.22 -0.38 5.38
CA ALA A 32 -1.97 0.02 6.57
C ALA A 32 -1.75 -0.98 7.72
N ASN A 33 -0.48 -1.23 8.03
CA ASN A 33 -0.08 -2.18 9.06
C ASN A 33 1.31 -1.80 9.61
N ARG A 34 1.81 -2.53 10.62
CA ARG A 34 3.11 -2.32 11.26
C ARG A 34 3.87 -3.63 11.42
N GLY A 35 5.13 -3.56 11.86
CA GLY A 35 5.91 -4.73 12.22
C GLY A 35 6.30 -5.59 11.00
N GLU A 36 6.43 -6.90 11.20
CA GLU A 36 6.98 -7.81 10.19
C GLU A 36 6.15 -7.84 8.90
N ILE A 37 4.81 -7.80 9.01
CA ILE A 37 3.93 -7.90 7.84
C ILE A 37 4.08 -6.68 6.95
N ALA A 38 4.29 -5.50 7.54
CA ALA A 38 4.57 -4.30 6.78
C ALA A 38 5.92 -4.38 6.03
N VAL A 39 6.95 -4.96 6.67
CA VAL A 39 8.24 -5.24 6.00
C VAL A 39 8.06 -6.22 4.84
N ARG A 40 7.29 -7.30 5.04
CA ARG A 40 7.03 -8.31 4.02
C ARG A 40 6.32 -7.73 2.80
N ILE A 41 5.28 -6.92 3.02
CA ILE A 41 4.53 -6.25 1.94
C ILE A 41 5.43 -5.25 1.21
N ALA A 42 6.24 -4.45 1.92
CA ALA A 42 7.15 -3.50 1.29
C ALA A 42 8.18 -4.20 0.38
N ARG A 43 8.73 -5.34 0.82
CA ARG A 43 9.61 -6.18 -0.01
C ARG A 43 8.92 -6.71 -1.26
N ALA A 44 7.67 -7.17 -1.13
CA ALA A 44 6.88 -7.63 -2.27
C ALA A 44 6.60 -6.49 -3.26
N CYS A 45 6.24 -5.30 -2.77
CA CYS A 45 6.05 -4.11 -3.59
C CYS A 45 7.31 -3.80 -4.40
N ARG A 46 8.46 -3.75 -3.72
CA ARG A 46 9.76 -3.51 -4.37
C ARG A 46 10.09 -4.57 -5.43
N ALA A 47 9.86 -5.85 -5.13
CA ALA A 47 10.12 -6.93 -6.08
C ALA A 47 9.25 -6.85 -7.34
N GLN A 48 8.07 -6.24 -7.24
CA GLN A 48 7.11 -6.06 -8.32
C GLN A 48 7.18 -4.66 -8.97
N GLY A 49 8.09 -3.80 -8.52
CA GLY A 49 8.25 -2.44 -9.06
C GLY A 49 7.23 -1.41 -8.57
N TYR A 50 6.45 -1.71 -7.53
CA TYR A 50 5.57 -0.74 -6.88
C TYR A 50 6.35 0.11 -5.87
N ARG A 51 6.02 1.40 -5.80
CA ARG A 51 6.44 2.28 -4.72
C ARG A 51 5.67 1.94 -3.45
N ALA A 52 6.36 1.64 -2.36
CA ALA A 52 5.76 1.32 -1.08
C ALA A 52 5.72 2.55 -0.17
N VAL A 53 4.58 2.75 0.49
CA VAL A 53 4.41 3.74 1.56
C VAL A 53 4.04 2.98 2.84
N THR A 54 4.77 3.19 3.91
CA THR A 54 4.43 2.64 5.22
C THR A 54 3.85 3.71 6.14
N VAL A 55 2.97 3.33 7.06
CA VAL A 55 2.45 4.23 8.10
C VAL A 55 3.06 3.88 9.45
N PHE A 56 3.18 4.89 10.30
CA PHE A 56 3.71 4.69 11.65
C PHE A 56 3.12 5.68 12.66
N THR A 57 3.18 5.29 13.93
CA THR A 57 2.85 6.14 15.07
C THR A 57 4.14 6.51 15.81
N ASP A 58 4.12 7.47 16.72
CA ASP A 58 5.35 7.93 17.38
C ASP A 58 6.11 6.81 18.12
N VAL A 59 5.38 5.85 18.68
CA VAL A 59 5.99 4.67 19.35
C VAL A 59 6.68 3.70 18.38
N ASP A 60 6.39 3.83 17.10
CA ASP A 60 6.93 2.99 16.02
C ASP A 60 8.07 3.66 15.26
N ALA A 61 8.41 4.92 15.55
CA ALA A 61 9.31 5.73 14.71
C ALA A 61 10.65 5.03 14.38
N ASP A 62 11.16 4.22 15.31
CA ASP A 62 12.42 3.48 15.16
C ASP A 62 12.25 2.02 14.75
N GLN A 63 11.04 1.56 14.49
CA GLN A 63 10.76 0.17 14.15
C GLN A 63 11.24 -0.18 12.72
N PRO A 64 11.59 -1.46 12.47
CA PRO A 64 12.12 -1.89 11.17
C PRO A 64 11.22 -1.56 9.97
N HIS A 65 9.89 -1.63 10.12
CA HIS A 65 8.97 -1.39 9.00
C HIS A 65 9.02 0.05 8.49
N VAL A 66 9.31 1.03 9.35
CA VAL A 66 9.44 2.44 8.99
C VAL A 66 10.53 2.67 7.94
N ARG A 67 11.60 1.86 7.99
CA ARG A 67 12.74 1.93 7.07
C ARG A 67 12.62 0.98 5.88
N ALA A 68 11.56 0.15 5.82
CA ALA A 68 11.42 -0.90 4.82
C ALA A 68 10.73 -0.43 3.52
N ALA A 69 10.04 0.71 3.56
CA ALA A 69 9.31 1.29 2.43
C ALA A 69 10.01 2.55 1.88
N ASP A 70 9.60 3.02 0.70
CA ASP A 70 10.19 4.20 0.04
C ASP A 70 9.79 5.52 0.72
N LEU A 71 8.63 5.52 1.39
CA LEU A 71 8.13 6.65 2.19
C LEU A 71 7.49 6.15 3.47
N ALA A 72 7.71 6.86 4.58
CA ALA A 72 7.01 6.65 5.84
C ALA A 72 6.13 7.86 6.19
N VAL A 73 4.87 7.61 6.55
CA VAL A 73 3.91 8.64 6.92
C VAL A 73 3.44 8.46 8.36
N ARG A 74 3.63 9.49 9.18
CA ARG A 74 3.09 9.53 10.55
C ARG A 74 1.57 9.65 10.50
N ILE A 75 0.87 8.77 11.22
CA ILE A 75 -0.61 8.74 11.29
C ILE A 75 -1.17 9.18 12.64
N GLY A 76 -0.32 9.51 13.61
CA GLY A 76 -0.71 10.06 14.90
C GLY A 76 -0.51 9.06 16.04
N PRO A 77 -1.44 9.00 17.02
CA PRO A 77 -1.27 8.19 18.23
C PRO A 77 -1.35 6.68 17.92
N PRO A 78 -0.92 5.78 18.83
CA PRO A 78 -0.91 4.32 18.61
C PRO A 78 -2.23 3.72 18.12
N LYS A 79 -3.38 4.27 18.52
CA LYS A 79 -4.71 3.82 18.07
C LYS A 79 -5.03 4.11 16.60
N ALA A 80 -4.23 4.94 15.93
CA ALA A 80 -4.49 5.38 14.56
C ALA A 80 -4.45 4.25 13.51
N TYR A 81 -3.87 3.09 13.83
CA TYR A 81 -3.97 1.91 12.96
C TYR A 81 -5.41 1.37 12.81
N LEU A 82 -6.31 1.75 13.72
CA LEU A 82 -7.74 1.41 13.67
C LEU A 82 -8.61 2.58 13.19
N ASP A 83 -7.99 3.69 12.78
CA ASP A 83 -8.67 4.89 12.31
C ASP A 83 -8.62 4.96 10.78
N ALA A 84 -9.75 4.63 10.15
CA ALA A 84 -9.86 4.61 8.69
C ALA A 84 -9.59 5.99 8.07
N ASP A 85 -10.04 7.08 8.71
CA ASP A 85 -9.85 8.44 8.21
C ASP A 85 -8.38 8.85 8.26
N ALA A 86 -7.67 8.48 9.34
CA ALA A 86 -6.22 8.71 9.44
C ALA A 86 -5.45 7.99 8.32
N LEU A 87 -5.81 6.73 8.04
CA LEU A 87 -5.18 5.92 7.00
C LEU A 87 -5.50 6.42 5.59
N ILE A 88 -6.76 6.76 5.30
CA ILE A 88 -7.16 7.36 4.02
C ILE A 88 -6.48 8.72 3.83
N GLY A 89 -6.41 9.53 4.89
CA GLY A 89 -5.68 10.78 4.89
C GLY A 89 -4.20 10.59 4.56
N ALA A 90 -3.55 9.58 5.15
CA ALA A 90 -2.17 9.23 4.84
C ALA A 90 -2.00 8.80 3.38
N ALA A 91 -2.89 7.95 2.87
CA ALA A 91 -2.88 7.48 1.48
C ALA A 91 -2.95 8.65 0.49
N ARG A 92 -3.88 9.58 0.72
CA ARG A 92 -4.04 10.80 -0.08
C ARG A 92 -2.78 11.68 -0.04
N ARG A 93 -2.22 11.94 1.15
CA ARG A 93 -0.99 12.75 1.29
C ARG A 93 0.23 12.11 0.63
N SER A 94 0.31 10.79 0.62
CA SER A 94 1.43 10.05 0.03
C SER A 94 1.30 9.78 -1.47
N GLY A 95 0.13 10.07 -2.06
CA GLY A 95 -0.21 9.73 -3.43
C GLY A 95 -0.32 8.22 -3.66
N ALA A 96 -0.87 7.47 -2.70
CA ALA A 96 -1.09 6.04 -2.86
C ALA A 96 -2.32 5.76 -3.73
N ASP A 97 -2.19 4.83 -4.67
CA ASP A 97 -3.25 4.38 -5.57
C ASP A 97 -4.07 3.24 -4.94
N ALA A 98 -3.43 2.47 -4.06
CA ALA A 98 -4.01 1.32 -3.37
C ALA A 98 -3.54 1.24 -1.91
N LEU A 99 -4.27 0.48 -1.10
CA LEU A 99 -3.96 0.22 0.29
C LEU A 99 -3.97 -1.29 0.54
N HIS A 100 -2.91 -1.80 1.17
CA HIS A 100 -2.79 -3.21 1.57
C HIS A 100 -2.89 -3.30 3.10
N PRO A 101 -3.95 -3.90 3.66
CA PRO A 101 -4.16 -3.90 5.10
C PRO A 101 -3.33 -4.97 5.82
N GLY A 102 -2.83 -5.99 5.10
CA GLY A 102 -2.04 -7.07 5.71
C GLY A 102 -2.97 -8.04 6.44
N TYR A 103 -2.74 -8.27 7.74
CA TYR A 103 -3.65 -9.02 8.61
C TYR A 103 -3.82 -8.33 9.97
N GLY A 104 -4.91 -8.64 10.68
CA GLY A 104 -5.30 -7.93 11.90
C GLY A 104 -5.95 -6.59 11.57
N PHE A 105 -5.73 -5.57 12.42
CA PHE A 105 -6.25 -4.20 12.27
C PHE A 105 -7.59 -4.06 11.52
N LEU A 106 -7.57 -3.56 10.29
CA LEU A 106 -8.73 -3.30 9.44
C LEU A 106 -8.74 -4.16 8.17
N SER A 107 -8.10 -5.34 8.19
CA SER A 107 -8.11 -6.31 7.07
C SER A 107 -9.44 -7.02 6.90
#